data_AF-A0A0G1R0X2-F1
#
_entry.id   AF-A0A0G1R0X2-F1
#
_cell.length_a   1.000
_cell.length_b   1.000
_cell.length_c   1.000
_cell.angle_alpha   90.00
_cell.angle_beta   90.00
_cell.angle_gamma   90.00
#
_symmetry.space_group_name_H-M   'P 1'
#
loop_
_entity.id
_entity.type
_entity.pdbx_description
1 polymer ?
#
loop_
_entity_poly.entity_id
_entity_poly.type
_entity_poly.pdbx_seq_one_letter_code
_entity_poly.pdbx_strand_id
1 'polypeptide(L)'
;WNFILDLDANGKNEEVVIKSYPGFPGNQNTEVYINSGSKPVLTEVGSFYTINTHKMDDSGRYITELQLQTGQSLNTLFYTYRKGKLEMVPISTEKPSSWHGIISRNSPKLGDINNDGVLELLVHYNFLYDPTRRVEIYRFDGKTFTMVEEYEEPNSDRYL
;
A
#
# COMPACT_ATOMS: atom_id res chain seq x y z
N TRP A 1 3.99 -13.27 11.52
CA TRP A 1 5.07 -12.27 11.64
C TRP A 1 4.79 -11.36 12.83
N ASN A 2 5.83 -10.84 13.49
CA ASN A 2 5.71 -9.87 14.57
C ASN A 2 6.65 -8.69 14.28
N PHE A 3 6.13 -7.47 14.32
CA PHE A 3 6.83 -6.22 14.04
C PHE A 3 6.64 -5.24 15.19
N ILE A 4 7.64 -4.39 15.40
CA ILE A 4 7.56 -3.24 16.31
C ILE A 4 7.70 -2.00 15.46
N LEU A 5 6.61 -1.25 15.29
CA LEU A 5 6.50 -0.12 14.35
C LEU A 5 5.85 1.06 15.06
N ASP A 6 6.33 2.28 14.82
CA ASP A 6 5.61 3.50 15.18
C ASP A 6 4.63 3.82 14.05
N LEU A 7 3.37 3.43 14.19
CA LEU A 7 2.38 3.48 13.10
C LEU A 7 1.82 4.88 12.86
N ASP A 8 1.91 5.77 13.84
CA ASP A 8 1.42 7.15 13.78
C ASP A 8 2.48 8.21 14.10
N ALA A 9 3.74 7.79 14.27
CA ALA A 9 4.90 8.62 14.57
C ALA A 9 4.79 9.45 15.86
N ASN A 10 4.08 8.92 16.85
CA ASN A 10 3.94 9.58 18.14
C ASN A 10 5.14 9.32 19.09
N GLY A 11 6.15 8.57 18.63
CA GLY A 11 7.32 8.16 19.40
C GLY A 11 7.10 6.92 20.27
N LYS A 12 5.94 6.27 20.17
CA LYS A 12 5.65 4.98 20.81
C LYS A 12 5.44 3.94 19.73
N ASN A 13 6.08 2.80 19.90
CA ASN A 13 5.90 1.70 18.97
C ASN A 13 4.66 0.88 19.33
N GLU A 14 3.90 0.51 18.32
CA GLU A 14 2.91 -0.54 18.34
C GLU A 14 3.54 -1.90 18.05
N GLU A 15 3.07 -2.93 18.76
CA GLU A 15 3.30 -4.31 18.36
C GLU A 15 2.31 -4.68 17.26
N VAL A 16 2.80 -5.09 16.09
CA VAL A 16 1.98 -5.53 14.97
C VAL A 16 2.21 -7.01 14.75
N VAL A 17 1.19 -7.81 15.05
CA VAL A 17 1.19 -9.26 14.81
C VAL A 17 0.37 -9.55 13.57
N ILE A 18 0.99 -10.26 12.62
CA ILE A 18 0.34 -10.64 11.37
C ILE A 18 0.22 -12.16 11.31
N LYS A 19 -0.99 -12.65 11.12
CA LYS A 19 -1.29 -14.05 10.82
C LYS A 19 -1.82 -14.12 9.40
N SER A 20 -1.14 -14.89 8.56
CA SER A 20 -1.57 -15.08 7.18
C SER A 20 -1.77 -16.55 6.91
N TYR A 21 -2.87 -16.87 6.25
CA TYR A 21 -3.28 -18.22 5.92
C TYR A 21 -3.17 -18.38 4.39
N PRO A 22 -2.01 -18.85 3.89
CA PRO A 22 -1.87 -19.12 2.47
C PRO A 22 -2.85 -20.24 2.06
N GLY A 23 -3.45 -20.10 0.89
CA GLY A 23 -4.50 -21.00 0.40
C GLY A 23 -4.73 -20.81 -1.10
N PHE A 24 -5.78 -21.42 -1.64
CA PHE A 24 -6.18 -21.14 -3.02
C PHE A 24 -6.62 -19.68 -3.19
N PRO A 25 -6.42 -19.06 -4.37
CA PRO A 25 -6.92 -17.71 -4.65
C PRO A 25 -8.40 -17.59 -4.28
N GLY A 26 -8.74 -16.58 -3.45
CA GLY A 26 -10.09 -16.37 -2.90
C GLY A 26 -10.33 -16.93 -1.49
N ASN A 27 -9.47 -17.84 -1.00
CA ASN A 27 -9.52 -18.38 0.37
C ASN A 27 -8.31 -17.96 1.23
N GLN A 28 -7.45 -17.09 0.70
CA GLN A 28 -6.29 -16.54 1.38
C GLN A 28 -6.73 -15.36 2.24
N ASN A 29 -6.41 -15.37 3.53
CA ASN A 29 -6.68 -14.24 4.40
C ASN A 29 -5.46 -13.85 5.22
N THR A 30 -5.31 -12.56 5.45
CA THR A 30 -4.32 -11.98 6.36
C THR A 30 -5.04 -11.20 7.43
N GLU A 31 -4.78 -11.57 8.68
CA GLU A 31 -5.26 -10.93 9.89
C GLU A 31 -4.14 -10.10 10.51
N VAL A 32 -4.42 -8.83 10.77
CA VAL A 32 -3.51 -7.92 11.46
C VAL A 32 -4.05 -7.65 12.85
N TYR A 33 -3.19 -7.77 13.86
CA TYR A 33 -3.46 -7.48 15.25
C TYR A 33 -2.49 -6.39 15.70
N ILE A 34 -2.98 -5.49 16.55
CA ILE A 34 -2.16 -4.42 17.13
C ILE A 34 -2.16 -4.58 18.65
N ASN A 35 -0.99 -4.42 19.27
CA ASN A 35 -0.74 -4.49 20.71
C ASN A 35 -1.32 -5.76 21.34
N SER A 36 -1.08 -6.91 20.68
CA SER A 36 -1.57 -8.23 21.09
C SER A 36 -3.07 -8.29 21.42
N GLY A 37 -3.88 -7.50 20.72
CA GLY A 37 -5.34 -7.55 20.83
C GLY A 37 -5.90 -8.95 20.57
N SER A 38 -6.98 -9.32 21.28
CA SER A 38 -7.61 -10.64 21.14
C SER A 38 -8.39 -10.83 19.83
N LYS A 39 -8.61 -9.75 19.07
CA LYS A 39 -9.30 -9.74 17.79
C LYS A 39 -8.46 -8.99 16.76
N PRO A 40 -8.51 -9.40 15.48
CA PRO A 40 -7.83 -8.66 14.43
C PRO A 40 -8.43 -7.25 14.30
N VAL A 41 -7.57 -6.26 14.12
CA VAL A 41 -7.97 -4.90 13.74
C VAL A 41 -8.28 -4.80 12.25
N LEU A 42 -7.76 -5.74 11.47
CA LEU A 42 -7.92 -5.80 10.03
C LEU A 42 -7.92 -7.27 9.56
N THR A 43 -8.79 -7.59 8.61
CA THR A 43 -8.77 -8.86 7.89
C THR A 43 -8.87 -8.55 6.40
N GLU A 44 -7.83 -8.91 5.64
CA GLU A 44 -7.74 -8.66 4.20
C GLU A 44 -7.56 -9.96 3.43
N VAL A 45 -8.04 -9.95 2.18
CA VAL A 45 -7.86 -11.09 1.26
C VAL A 45 -6.47 -11.04 0.64
N GLY A 46 -5.76 -12.16 0.74
CA GLY A 46 -4.40 -12.32 0.21
C GLY A 46 -3.43 -12.83 1.27
N SER A 47 -2.28 -13.33 0.81
CA SER A 47 -1.19 -13.78 1.67
C SER A 47 -0.27 -12.61 2.01
N PHE A 48 0.17 -12.50 3.25
CA PHE A 48 1.02 -11.40 3.70
C PHE A 48 2.33 -11.37 2.92
N TYR A 49 2.71 -10.21 2.41
CA TYR A 49 3.98 -9.99 1.74
C TYR A 49 4.89 -9.06 2.56
N THR A 50 4.46 -7.82 2.80
CA THR A 50 5.20 -6.89 3.67
C THR A 50 4.27 -5.85 4.32
N ILE A 51 4.78 -5.19 5.36
CA ILE A 51 4.17 -4.01 5.98
C ILE A 51 5.26 -2.96 6.22
N ASN A 52 4.99 -1.71 5.87
CA ASN A 52 5.91 -0.59 6.05
C ASN A 52 5.17 0.63 6.59
N THR A 53 5.89 1.54 7.25
CA THR A 53 5.39 2.87 7.60
C THR A 53 6.18 3.93 6.86
N HIS A 54 5.49 4.96 6.38
CA HIS A 54 6.06 6.01 5.55
C HIS A 54 5.67 7.38 6.10
N LYS A 55 6.66 8.26 6.30
CA LYS A 55 6.43 9.68 6.57
C LYS A 55 6.05 10.34 5.25
N MET A 56 4.84 10.89 5.17
CA MET A 56 4.30 11.50 3.95
C MET A 56 4.72 12.95 3.77
N ASP A 57 4.95 13.68 4.85
CA ASP A 57 5.38 15.07 4.78
C ASP A 57 5.96 15.57 6.11
N ASP A 58 6.46 16.80 6.10
CA ASP A 58 7.01 17.46 7.29
C ASP A 58 5.97 17.89 8.33
N SER A 59 4.68 17.83 8.00
CA SER A 59 3.62 18.03 8.99
C SER A 59 3.43 16.83 9.92
N GLY A 60 4.15 15.73 9.66
CA GLY A 60 4.07 14.50 10.44
C GLY A 60 2.86 13.65 10.06
N ARG A 61 2.40 13.71 8.81
CA ARG A 61 1.45 12.72 8.30
C ARG A 61 2.19 11.42 7.98
N TYR A 62 1.63 10.29 8.41
CA TYR A 62 2.19 8.96 8.15
C TYR A 62 1.13 8.06 7.54
N ILE A 63 1.59 7.13 6.70
CA ILE A 63 0.78 6.03 6.19
C ILE A 63 1.46 4.70 6.51
N THR A 64 0.63 3.69 6.77
CA THR A 64 1.03 2.29 6.82
C THR A 64 0.68 1.65 5.48
N GLU A 65 1.68 1.11 4.81
CA GLU A 65 1.55 0.30 3.60
C GLU A 65 1.46 -1.17 4.00
N LEU A 66 0.42 -1.87 3.52
CA LEU A 66 0.28 -3.32 3.64
C LEU A 66 0.25 -3.92 2.23
N GLN A 67 1.21 -4.79 1.93
CA GLN A 67 1.25 -5.53 0.67
C GLN A 67 0.83 -6.98 0.89
N LEU A 68 -0.07 -7.45 0.03
CA LEU A 68 -0.65 -8.79 0.06
C LEU A 68 -0.54 -9.43 -1.32
N GLN A 69 -0.19 -10.71 -1.38
CA GLN A 69 -0.17 -11.47 -2.62
C GLN A 69 -1.46 -12.27 -2.79
N THR A 70 -2.14 -12.08 -3.93
CA THR A 70 -3.33 -12.85 -4.31
C THR A 70 -3.11 -13.46 -5.69
N GLY A 71 -2.82 -14.75 -5.73
CA GLY A 71 -2.37 -15.43 -6.96
C GLY A 71 -1.04 -14.86 -7.46
N GLN A 72 -1.04 -14.32 -8.69
CA GLN A 72 0.13 -13.66 -9.30
C GLN A 72 0.16 -12.13 -9.11
N SER A 73 -0.81 -11.57 -8.38
CA SER A 73 -0.93 -10.13 -8.18
C SER A 73 -0.43 -9.73 -6.80
N LEU A 74 0.19 -8.55 -6.74
CA LEU A 74 0.48 -7.86 -5.49
C LEU A 74 -0.56 -6.75 -5.30
N ASN A 75 -1.28 -6.83 -4.19
CA ASN A 75 -2.25 -5.83 -3.77
C ASN A 75 -1.59 -4.94 -2.73
N THR A 76 -1.52 -3.64 -2.99
CA THR A 76 -1.00 -2.66 -2.03
C THR A 76 -2.14 -1.83 -1.46
N LEU A 77 -2.27 -1.85 -0.14
CA LEU A 77 -3.28 -1.15 0.63
C LEU A 77 -2.60 -0.13 1.54
N PHE A 78 -3.22 1.03 1.72
CA PHE A 78 -2.71 2.07 2.60
C PHE A 78 -3.68 2.34 3.74
N TYR A 79 -3.14 2.60 4.92
CA TYR A 79 -3.90 2.92 6.11
C TYR A 79 -3.27 4.09 6.84
N THR A 80 -4.09 4.85 7.58
CA THR A 80 -3.60 5.69 8.67
C THR A 80 -3.87 4.99 10.00
N TYR A 81 -3.00 5.17 10.98
CA TYR A 81 -3.24 4.69 12.33
C TYR A 81 -3.64 5.86 13.23
N ARG A 82 -4.84 5.80 13.82
CA ARG A 82 -5.35 6.83 14.73
C ARG A 82 -6.19 6.21 15.82
N LYS A 83 -5.95 6.62 17.07
CA LYS A 83 -6.75 6.20 18.24
C LYS A 83 -6.91 4.68 18.35
N GLY A 84 -5.85 3.93 18.06
CA GLY A 84 -5.87 2.47 18.15
C GLY A 84 -6.44 1.74 16.94
N LYS A 85 -6.74 2.44 15.84
CA LYS A 85 -7.39 1.85 14.66
C LYS A 85 -6.63 2.14 13.38
N LEU A 86 -6.60 1.15 12.49
CA LEU A 86 -6.21 1.34 11.10
C LEU A 86 -7.43 1.79 10.30
N GLU A 87 -7.32 2.94 9.65
CA GLU A 87 -8.33 3.50 8.76
C GLU A 87 -7.79 3.46 7.34
N MET A 88 -8.49 2.77 6.45
CA MET A 88 -8.08 2.64 5.04
C MET A 88 -8.02 4.02 4.37
N VAL A 89 -6.92 4.26 3.66
CA VAL A 89 -6.71 5.42 2.79
C VAL A 89 -7.12 5.00 1.38
N PRO A 90 -8.25 5.51 0.85
CA PRO A 90 -8.69 5.15 -0.48
C PRO A 90 -7.73 5.69 -1.54
N ILE A 91 -7.75 5.04 -2.70
CA ILE A 91 -7.05 5.48 -3.89
C ILE A 91 -8.13 5.77 -4.93
N SER A 92 -8.30 7.05 -5.23
CA SER A 92 -9.28 7.52 -6.21
C SER A 92 -8.77 7.21 -7.60
N THR A 93 -9.28 6.13 -8.19
CA THR A 93 -9.09 5.81 -9.61
C THR A 93 -10.45 5.80 -10.29
N GLU A 94 -10.53 6.20 -11.56
CA GLU A 94 -11.79 6.13 -12.33
C GLU A 94 -12.27 4.68 -12.55
N LYS A 95 -11.36 3.73 -12.39
CA LYS A 95 -11.60 2.29 -12.48
C LYS A 95 -10.99 1.63 -11.25
N PRO A 96 -11.63 1.76 -10.07
CA PRO A 96 -11.10 1.14 -8.87
C PRO A 96 -10.97 -0.34 -9.17
N SER A 97 -9.83 -0.91 -8.82
CA SER A 97 -9.70 -2.36 -8.83
C SER A 97 -10.84 -2.91 -7.96
N SER A 98 -11.30 -4.14 -8.21
CA SER A 98 -12.34 -4.75 -7.36
C SER A 98 -11.91 -4.88 -5.88
N TRP A 99 -10.65 -4.57 -5.58
CA TRP A 99 -10.05 -4.44 -4.26
C TRP A 99 -9.77 -2.95 -4.01
N HIS A 100 -10.05 -2.45 -2.80
CA HIS A 100 -9.91 -1.03 -2.43
C HIS A 100 -8.45 -0.49 -2.42
N GLY A 101 -7.50 -1.17 -3.08
CA GLY A 101 -6.09 -0.80 -3.20
C GLY A 101 -5.58 -0.84 -4.64
N ILE A 102 -4.29 -0.59 -4.82
CA ILE A 102 -3.62 -0.74 -6.12
C ILE A 102 -3.29 -2.20 -6.33
N ILE A 103 -3.84 -2.78 -7.39
CA ILE A 103 -3.31 -4.01 -7.98
C ILE A 103 -2.26 -3.60 -8.98
N SER A 104 -1.00 -3.70 -8.60
CA SER A 104 0.09 -3.63 -9.57
C SER A 104 0.84 -4.96 -9.51
N ARG A 105 1.24 -5.47 -10.68
CA ARG A 105 2.20 -6.58 -10.74
C ARG A 105 3.58 -6.17 -10.19
N ASN A 106 3.76 -4.90 -9.84
CA ASN A 106 4.96 -4.32 -9.25
C ASN A 106 4.65 -3.69 -7.88
N SER A 107 5.69 -3.46 -7.09
CA SER A 107 5.58 -2.65 -5.87
C SER A 107 5.49 -1.17 -6.24
N PRO A 108 4.46 -0.43 -5.79
CA PRO A 108 4.41 1.01 -5.96
C PRO A 108 5.55 1.69 -5.19
N LYS A 109 5.86 2.93 -5.55
CA LYS A 109 6.91 3.72 -4.89
C LYS A 109 6.32 4.98 -4.29
N LEU A 110 6.82 5.39 -3.13
CA LEU A 110 6.53 6.69 -2.54
C LEU A 110 7.74 7.61 -2.72
N GLY A 111 7.52 8.85 -3.15
CA GLY A 111 8.58 9.83 -3.38
C GLY A 111 8.02 11.22 -3.63
N ASP A 112 8.77 12.24 -3.24
CA ASP A 112 8.46 13.65 -3.55
C ASP A 112 8.90 13.94 -4.99
N ILE A 113 7.96 13.86 -5.93
CA ILE A 113 8.21 13.93 -7.37
C ILE A 113 8.25 15.39 -7.84
N ASN A 114 7.42 16.25 -7.24
CA ASN A 114 7.31 17.66 -7.61
C ASN A 114 8.12 18.60 -6.68
N ASN A 115 8.79 18.06 -5.68
CA ASN A 115 9.62 18.76 -4.70
C ASN A 115 8.83 19.80 -3.89
N ASP A 116 7.61 19.43 -3.47
CA ASP A 116 6.75 20.25 -2.61
C ASP A 116 6.73 19.82 -1.14
N GLY A 117 7.53 18.81 -0.77
CA GLY A 117 7.65 18.28 0.58
C GLY A 117 6.57 17.28 0.97
N VAL A 118 5.69 16.89 0.04
CA VAL A 118 4.70 15.82 0.22
C VAL A 118 5.04 14.66 -0.72
N LEU A 119 5.09 13.43 -0.18
CA LEU A 119 5.31 12.26 -1.02
C LEU A 119 4.10 11.99 -1.91
N GLU A 120 4.36 11.81 -3.20
CA GLU A 120 3.44 11.16 -4.14
C GLU A 120 3.62 9.64 -4.14
N LEU A 121 2.58 8.97 -4.62
CA LEU A 121 2.55 7.55 -4.89
C LEU A 121 2.65 7.32 -6.40
N LEU A 122 3.73 6.65 -6.82
CA LEU A 122 4.06 6.30 -8.19
C LEU A 122 3.73 4.83 -8.46
N VAL A 123 2.90 4.59 -9.46
CA VAL A 123 2.42 3.25 -9.83
C VAL A 123 2.78 2.95 -11.28
N HIS A 124 3.47 1.83 -11.50
CA HIS A 124 3.78 1.33 -12.83
C HIS A 124 2.92 0.11 -13.15
N TYR A 125 2.28 0.09 -14.30
CA TYR A 125 1.57 -1.07 -14.82
C TYR A 125 2.41 -1.71 -15.93
N ASN A 126 3.15 -2.75 -15.54
CA ASN A 126 3.94 -3.54 -16.47
C ASN A 126 3.09 -4.69 -16.99
N PHE A 127 2.78 -4.67 -18.28
CA PHE A 127 2.22 -5.81 -18.98
C PHE A 127 3.34 -6.58 -19.67
N LEU A 128 3.25 -7.91 -19.63
CA LEU A 128 4.22 -8.79 -20.24
C LEU A 128 4.24 -8.52 -21.75
N TYR A 129 5.42 -8.22 -22.30
CA TYR A 129 5.69 -7.92 -23.71
C TYR A 129 5.33 -6.52 -24.23
N ASP A 130 4.73 -5.64 -23.42
CA ASP A 130 4.42 -4.29 -23.89
C ASP A 130 5.68 -3.41 -24.00
N PRO A 131 5.84 -2.65 -25.11
CA PRO A 131 6.97 -1.72 -25.30
C PRO A 131 6.89 -0.48 -24.42
N THR A 132 5.68 -0.13 -23.99
CA THR A 132 5.42 0.97 -23.07
C THR A 132 4.82 0.42 -21.79
N ARG A 133 4.93 1.18 -20.71
CA ARG A 133 4.21 0.94 -19.46
C ARG A 133 3.40 2.17 -19.13
N ARG A 134 2.21 1.95 -18.57
CA ARG A 134 1.41 3.03 -18.02
C ARG A 134 1.93 3.40 -16.63
N VAL A 135 2.05 4.69 -16.40
CA VAL A 135 2.46 5.28 -15.13
C VAL A 135 1.33 6.16 -14.62
N GLU A 136 0.99 5.98 -13.35
CA GLU A 136 0.02 6.82 -12.65
C GLU A 136 0.71 7.42 -11.43
N ILE A 137 0.50 8.73 -11.21
CA ILE A 137 1.00 9.46 -10.05
C ILE A 137 -0.20 9.93 -9.23
N TYR A 138 -0.14 9.66 -7.93
CA TYR A 138 -1.18 10.02 -6.99
C TYR A 138 -0.64 10.93 -5.90
N ARG A 139 -1.40 11.97 -5.58
CA ARG A 139 -1.11 12.88 -4.47
C ARG A 139 -1.94 12.52 -3.25
N PHE A 140 -1.32 12.53 -2.07
CA PHE A 140 -2.01 12.32 -0.80
C PHE A 140 -2.51 13.64 -0.20
N ASP A 141 -3.82 13.78 -0.01
CA ASP A 141 -4.42 14.96 0.62
C ASP A 141 -4.54 14.85 2.15
N GLY A 142 -4.09 13.74 2.74
CA GLY A 142 -4.24 13.45 4.18
C GLY A 142 -5.39 12.47 4.48
N LYS A 143 -6.21 12.15 3.49
CA LYS A 143 -7.35 11.24 3.61
C LYS A 143 -7.42 10.24 2.46
N THR A 144 -7.11 10.67 1.24
CA THR A 144 -7.16 9.84 0.02
C THR A 144 -5.95 10.12 -0.85
N PHE A 145 -5.57 9.13 -1.65
CA PHE A 145 -4.72 9.32 -2.82
C PHE A 145 -5.61 9.73 -4.01
N THR A 146 -5.26 10.83 -4.68
CA THR A 146 -5.97 11.31 -5.88
C THR A 146 -4.99 11.33 -7.04
N MET A 147 -5.38 10.74 -8.18
CA MET A 147 -4.55 10.76 -9.37
C MET A 147 -4.34 12.20 -9.85
N VAL A 148 -3.09 12.59 -10.07
CA VAL A 148 -2.71 13.93 -10.55
C VAL A 148 -2.06 13.88 -11.92
N GLU A 149 -1.52 12.72 -12.31
CA GLU A 149 -0.89 12.53 -13.61
C GLU A 149 -1.03 11.08 -14.08
N GLU A 150 -1.22 10.90 -15.39
CA GLU A 150 -1.18 9.61 -16.08
C GLU A 150 -0.44 9.80 -17.40
N TYR A 151 0.53 8.91 -17.68
CA TYR A 151 1.26 8.91 -18.95
C TYR A 151 1.77 7.50 -19.30
N GLU A 152 2.25 7.34 -20.52
CA GLU A 152 2.98 6.14 -20.95
C GLU A 152 4.46 6.46 -21.14
N GLU A 153 5.33 5.54 -20.74
CA GLU A 153 6.77 5.64 -20.98
C GLU A 153 7.34 4.32 -21.52
N PRO A 154 8.50 4.34 -22.20
CA PRO A 154 9.17 3.11 -22.64
C PRO A 154 9.43 2.18 -21.46
N ASN A 155 9.09 0.90 -21.62
CA ASN A 155 9.39 -0.11 -20.63
C ASN A 155 10.86 -0.54 -20.75
N SER A 156 11.75 0.18 -20.07
CA SER A 156 13.21 -0.06 -20.12
C SER A 156 13.65 -1.35 -19.42
N ASP A 157 12.80 -1.93 -18.57
CA ASP A 157 13.11 -3.13 -17.77
C ASP A 157 12.94 -4.45 -18.56
N ARG A 158 12.97 -4.38 -19.90
CA ARG A 158 12.84 -5.53 -20.83
C ARG A 158 13.91 -6.63 -20.68
N TYR A 159 14.95 -6.43 -19.86
CA TYR A 159 16.17 -7.24 -19.88
C TYR A 159 16.69 -7.71 -18.50
N LEU A 160 15.89 -7.70 -17.44
CA LEU A 160 16.27 -8.31 -16.15
C LEU A 160 15.53 -9.63 -15.90
#